data_AF-A0A392TEM5-F1
#
_entry.id   AF-A0A392TEM5-F1
#
_cell.length_a   1.000
_cell.length_b   1.000
_cell.length_c   1.000
_cell.angle_alpha   90.00
_cell.angle_beta   90.00
_cell.angle_gamma   90.00
#
_symmetry.space_group_name_H-M   'P 1'
#
loop_
_entity.id
_entity.type
_entity.pdbx_description
1 polymer ?
#
loop_
_entity_poly.entity_id
_entity_poly.type
_entity_poly.pdbx_seq_one_letter_code
_entity_poly.pdbx_strand_id
1 'polypeptide(L)'
;VHFDPVPMSYGQILPYLIQKGMLEPKPLPPKVPPYPPYFDVNARCDYHAGSPRHNIENFKGFKYKVQELIDRKLLSFKDEPHS
;
A
#
# COMPACT_ATOMS: atom_id res chain seq x y z
N VAL A 1 13.74 4.82 10.33
CA VAL A 1 12.28 4.67 10.54
C VAL A 1 12.02 3.21 10.82
N HIS A 2 11.38 2.92 11.94
CA HIS A 2 10.92 1.59 12.29
C HIS A 2 9.49 1.42 11.75
N PHE A 3 9.16 0.22 11.26
CA PHE A 3 7.80 -0.14 10.89
C PHE A 3 7.39 -1.30 11.78
N ASP A 4 6.31 -1.12 12.52
CA ASP A 4 5.77 -2.18 13.36
C ASP A 4 5.33 -3.36 12.49
N PRO A 5 5.55 -4.60 12.96
CA PRO A 5 5.05 -5.76 12.26
C PRO A 5 3.52 -5.71 12.20
N VAL A 6 3.00 -5.94 11.00
CA VAL A 6 1.56 -6.06 10.74
C VAL A 6 1.21 -7.54 10.58
N PRO A 7 0.01 -7.99 11.02
CA PRO A 7 -0.35 -9.42 11.01
C PRO A 7 -0.71 -9.96 9.61
N MET A 8 -0.71 -9.11 8.59
CA MET A 8 -1.10 -9.45 7.22
C MET A 8 -0.29 -8.63 6.22
N SER A 9 -0.29 -9.03 4.94
CA SER A 9 0.51 -8.35 3.92
C SER A 9 0.00 -6.93 3.64
N TYR A 10 0.89 -6.06 3.16
CA TYR A 10 0.51 -4.69 2.79
C TYR A 10 -0.52 -4.68 1.65
N GLY A 11 -0.47 -5.68 0.76
CA GLY A 11 -1.49 -5.91 -0.27
C GLY A 11 -2.87 -6.25 0.28
N GLN A 12 -2.97 -6.89 1.44
CA GLN A 12 -4.25 -7.17 2.10
C GLN A 12 -4.80 -5.96 2.87
N ILE A 13 -3.91 -5.14 3.44
CA ILE A 13 -4.29 -3.92 4.20
C ILE A 13 -4.82 -2.83 3.26
N LEU A 14 -4.20 -2.71 2.09
CA LEU A 14 -4.49 -1.68 1.11
C LEU A 14 -5.97 -1.53 0.72
N PRO A 15 -6.67 -2.59 0.24
CA PRO A 15 -8.08 -2.47 -0.15
C PRO A 15 -8.97 -2.09 1.03
N TYR A 16 -8.66 -2.58 2.24
CA TYR A 16 -9.39 -2.22 3.45
C TYR A 16 -9.28 -0.71 3.75
N LEU A 17 -8.07 -0.17 3.70
CA LEU A 17 -7.84 1.25 3.96
C LEU A 17 -8.48 2.17 2.90
N ILE A 18 -8.50 1.74 1.64
CA ILE A 18 -9.21 2.46 0.56
C ILE A 18 -10.73 2.40 0.82
N GLN A 19 -11.28 1.23 1.13
CA GLN A 19 -12.71 1.06 1.38
C GLN A 19 -13.19 1.90 2.58
N LYS A 20 -12.35 2.07 3.61
CA LYS A 20 -12.65 2.89 4.79
C LYS A 20 -12.40 4.38 4.58
N GLY A 21 -11.96 4.81 3.39
CA GLY A 21 -11.64 6.21 3.11
C GLY A 21 -10.43 6.74 3.89
N MET A 22 -9.64 5.84 4.49
CA MET A 22 -8.45 6.19 5.25
C MET A 22 -7.24 6.44 4.34
N LEU A 23 -7.34 5.96 3.10
CA LEU A 23 -6.42 6.25 2.01
C LEU A 23 -7.19 6.69 0.79
N GLU A 24 -6.75 7.80 0.21
CA GLU A 24 -7.16 8.17 -1.14
C GLU A 24 -6.17 7.57 -2.13
N PRO A 25 -6.62 6.72 -3.08
CA PRO A 25 -5.80 6.33 -4.21
C PRO A 25 -5.34 7.57 -4.95
N LYS A 26 -4.03 7.75 -5.09
CA LYS A 26 -3.47 8.84 -5.89
C LYS A 26 -3.14 8.32 -7.29
N PRO A 27 -3.89 8.76 -8.33
CA PRO A 27 -3.51 8.44 -9.69
C PRO A 27 -2.13 9.01 -9.97
N LEU A 28 -1.25 8.19 -10.54
CA LEU A 28 0.01 8.69 -11.06
C LEU A 28 -0.21 9.22 -12.47
N PRO A 29 0.53 10.27 -12.87
CA PRO A 29 0.52 10.68 -14.27
C PRO A 29 0.95 9.48 -15.14
N PRO A 30 0.33 9.30 -16.31
CA PRO A 30 0.74 8.26 -17.25
C PRO A 30 2.23 8.40 -17.53
N LYS A 31 2.99 7.31 -17.41
CA LYS A 31 4.36 7.32 -17.91
C LYS A 31 4.31 7.23 -19.43
N VAL A 32 5.04 8.12 -20.09
CA VAL A 32 5.28 8.05 -21.54
C VAL A 32 6.59 7.29 -21.80
N PRO A 33 6.67 6.48 -22.87
CA PRO A 33 7.90 5.80 -23.27
C PRO A 33 9.06 6.79 -23.53
N PRO A 34 10.33 6.35 -23.41
CA PRO A 34 10.77 5.00 -23.08
C PRO A 34 10.66 4.67 -21.59
N TYR A 35 10.23 3.44 -21.27
CA TYR A 35 10.09 3.01 -19.90
C TYR A 35 11.44 2.55 -19.31
N PRO A 36 11.68 2.75 -18.00
CA PRO A 36 12.83 2.17 -17.32
C PRO A 36 12.81 0.63 -17.38
N PRO A 37 13.97 -0.06 -17.33
CA PRO A 37 14.06 -1.52 -17.44
C PRO A 37 13.24 -2.31 -16.40
N TYR A 38 12.97 -1.70 -15.25
CA TYR A 38 12.20 -2.26 -14.14
C TYR A 38 10.70 -1.91 -14.19
N PHE A 39 10.23 -1.30 -15.28
CA PHE A 39 8.83 -0.91 -15.45
C PHE A 39 8.07 -2.00 -16.21
N ASP A 40 7.23 -2.72 -15.49
CA ASP A 40 6.28 -3.66 -16.06
C ASP A 40 4.96 -2.94 -16.37
N VAL A 41 4.63 -2.83 -17.67
CA VAL A 41 3.39 -2.22 -18.18
C VAL A 41 2.13 -3.03 -17.86
N ASN A 42 2.27 -4.30 -17.50
CA ASN A 42 1.17 -5.21 -17.16
C ASN A 42 0.93 -5.33 -15.66
N ALA A 43 1.86 -4.85 -14.83
CA ALA A 43 1.64 -4.79 -13.39
C ALA A 43 0.40 -3.94 -13.08
N ARG A 44 -0.28 -4.23 -11.97
CA ARG A 44 -1.39 -3.41 -11.48
C ARG A 44 -1.16 -3.16 -10.00
N CYS A 45 -1.08 -1.88 -9.61
CA CYS A 45 -0.97 -1.49 -8.22
C CYS A 45 -2.28 -0.81 -7.79
N ASP A 46 -3.05 -1.46 -6.92
CA ASP A 46 -4.35 -0.94 -6.46
C ASP A 46 -4.22 0.41 -5.72
N TYR A 47 -3.05 0.70 -5.13
CA TYR A 47 -2.75 1.97 -4.47
C TYR A 47 -2.64 3.13 -5.47
N HIS A 48 -2.32 2.82 -6.72
CA HIS A 48 -2.21 3.78 -7.82
C HIS A 48 -3.32 3.57 -8.87
N ALA A 49 -4.50 3.13 -8.44
CA ALA A 49 -5.66 2.91 -9.30
C ALA A 49 -5.37 1.97 -10.49
N GLY A 50 -4.61 0.90 -10.24
CA GLY A 50 -4.26 -0.10 -11.26
C GLY A 50 -3.13 0.33 -12.20
N SER A 51 -2.44 1.44 -11.91
CA SER A 51 -1.27 1.86 -12.70
C SER A 51 -0.19 0.78 -12.71
N PRO A 52 0.53 0.59 -13.82
CA PRO A 52 1.64 -0.34 -13.89
C PRO A 52 2.77 0.10 -12.99
N ARG A 53 2.91 -0.58 -11.85
CA ARG A 53 4.00 -0.34 -10.93
C ARG A 53 4.18 -1.47 -9.94
N HIS A 54 5.44 -1.51 -9.49
CA HIS A 54 6.06 -2.34 -8.46
C HIS A 54 5.17 -2.78 -7.28
N ASN A 55 5.56 -3.93 -6.73
CA ASN A 55 4.94 -4.60 -5.59
C ASN A 55 4.76 -3.66 -4.37
N ILE A 56 3.52 -3.57 -3.88
CA ILE A 56 3.13 -2.77 -2.71
C ILE A 56 3.88 -3.18 -1.43
N GLU A 57 4.30 -4.44 -1.33
CA GLU A 57 5.06 -4.96 -0.18
C GLU A 57 6.39 -4.24 0.05
N ASN A 58 6.98 -3.64 -1.00
CA ASN A 58 8.24 -2.90 -0.92
C ASN A 58 8.06 -1.39 -1.07
N PHE A 59 6.83 -0.90 -1.24
CA PHE A 59 6.58 0.50 -1.46
C PHE A 59 6.66 1.27 -0.14
N LYS A 60 7.84 1.83 0.15
CA LYS A 60 8.13 2.59 1.38
C LYS A 60 7.07 3.63 1.70
N GLY A 61 6.57 4.37 0.70
CA GLY A 61 5.53 5.39 0.88
C GLY A 61 4.25 4.85 1.52
N PHE A 62 3.84 3.64 1.15
CA PHE A 62 2.68 3.00 1.77
C PHE A 62 2.97 2.50 3.18
N LYS A 63 4.16 1.94 3.43
CA LYS A 63 4.56 1.55 4.80
C LYS A 63 4.55 2.72 5.77
N TYR A 64 5.07 3.88 5.35
CA TYR A 64 4.98 5.12 6.13
C TYR A 64 3.56 5.50 6.47
N LYS A 65 2.65 5.34 5.51
CA LYS A 65 1.26 5.73 5.71
C LYS A 65 0.53 4.77 6.67
N VAL A 66 0.80 3.47 6.56
CA VAL A 66 0.29 2.47 7.51
C VAL A 66 0.81 2.76 8.91
N GLN A 67 2.11 3.04 9.07
CA GLN A 67 2.68 3.41 10.36
C GLN A 67 2.05 4.70 10.93
N GLU A 68 1.86 5.74 10.11
CA GLU A 68 1.18 6.97 10.54
C GLU A 68 -0.24 6.70 11.08
N LEU A 69 -0.97 5.75 10.48
CA LEU A 69 -2.31 5.36 10.94
C LEU A 69 -2.26 4.58 12.27
N ILE A 70 -1.24 3.74 12.46
CA ILE A 70 -1.00 3.00 13.71
C ILE A 70 -0.62 3.98 14.82
N ASP A 71 0.33 4.88 14.57
CA ASP A 71 0.81 5.88 15.55
C ASP A 71 -0.33 6.79 16.03
N ARG A 72 -1.25 7.13 15.11
CA ARG A 72 -2.46 7.91 15.42
C ARG A 72 -3.60 7.11 16.04
N LYS A 73 -3.41 5.80 16.25
CA LYS A 73 -4.44 4.86 16.74
C LYS A 73 -5.71 4.84 15.88
N LEU A 74 -5.58 5.20 14.60
CA LEU A 74 -6.66 5.13 13.62
C LEU A 74 -6.74 3.74 12.99
N LEU A 75 -5.62 3.01 12.98
CA LEU A 75 -5.53 1.62 12.57
C LEU A 75 -4.98 0.81 13.74
N SER A 76 -5.72 -0.20 14.18
CA SER A 76 -5.27 -1.17 15.17
C SER A 76 -5.58 -2.56 14.65
N PHE A 77 -4.63 -3.46 14.79
CA PHE A 77 -4.87 -4.88 14.57
C PHE A 77 -5.24 -5.49 15.91
N LYS A 78 -6.40 -6.16 15.97
CA LYS A 78 -6.72 -6.99 17.13
C LYS A 78 -5.84 -8.23 17.02
N ASP A 79 -5.12 -8.55 18.08
CA ASP A 79 -4.60 -9.91 18.26
C ASP A 79 -5.84 -10.80 18.43
N GLU A 80 -6.26 -11.51 17.38
CA GLU A 80 -7.18 -12.62 17.59
C GLU A 80 -6.34 -13.75 18.18
N PRO A 81 -6.59 -14.18 19.43
CA PRO A 81 -5.94 -15.36 19.95
C PRO A 81 -6.50 -16.53 19.12
N HIS A 82 -5.63 -17.14 18.31
CA HIS A 82 -5.89 -18.43 17.69
C HIS A 82 -6.34 -19.39 18.81
N SER A 83 -7.64 -19.69 18.86
CA SER A 83 -8.19 -20.79 19.65
C SER A 83 -8.08 -22.08 18.87
#